data_AF-A0A9N9CWC6-F1
#
_entry.id   AF-A0A9N9CWC6-F1
#
_cell.length_a   1.000
_cell.length_b   1.000
_cell.length_c   1.000
_cell.angle_alpha   90.00
_cell.angle_beta   90.00
_cell.angle_gamma   90.00
#
_symmetry.space_group_name_H-M   'P 1'
#
loop_
_entity.id
_entity.type
_entity.pdbx_description
1 polymer ?
#
loop_
_entity_poly.entity_id
_entity_poly.type
_entity_poly.pdbx_seq_one_letter_code
_entity_poly.pdbx_strand_id
1 'polypeptide(L)'
;MSQNSNSEHATNEVATITSSETGTKLNESSGITSGMQEVRDVNGVDLEKAKDEDDKAEMTKTQVILVFVGLCFGMFLAALDQTIVATVVPKIAFDFKDLDRIAWIGTSYLLTVSAFQPTYGKLSDIFGRKITFLIAILIFEIGSLLCGLSNSMTMIIISRAVAGVGGGGIMGFGVASVVGPVLGGAFADNEKITWRFQLDLHIFFFKFGAITIIVSLLFLHIHQSTGSFREKLVRIDWLGTLVIAASTVLILLALNWGGNEYAWNSALIIVLLIIGVIGFILFGFVESHFALEPLAP
;
A
#
# COMPACT_ATOMS: atom_id res chain seq x y z
N MET A 1 -23.29 95.81 19.63
CA MET A 1 -22.30 95.26 18.68
C MET A 1 -21.18 94.65 19.52
N SER A 2 -21.33 93.45 20.10
CA SER A 2 -21.48 92.10 19.51
C SER A 2 -20.23 91.64 18.77
N GLN A 3 -19.30 90.99 19.48
CA GLN A 3 -18.29 90.05 18.96
C GLN A 3 -17.37 89.66 20.12
N ASN A 4 -17.81 88.77 21.01
CA ASN A 4 -16.86 87.97 21.81
C ASN A 4 -17.45 86.68 22.43
N SER A 5 -18.69 86.30 22.08
CA SER A 5 -19.34 85.08 22.60
C SER A 5 -19.10 83.83 21.74
N ASN A 6 -18.30 83.93 20.66
CA ASN A 6 -18.10 82.81 19.72
C ASN A 6 -16.81 82.02 19.96
N SER A 7 -15.88 82.48 20.82
CA SER A 7 -14.62 81.74 21.06
C SER A 7 -14.73 80.69 22.16
N GLU A 8 -15.61 80.87 23.15
CA GLU A 8 -15.83 79.89 24.23
C GLU A 8 -16.72 78.71 23.82
N HIS A 9 -17.58 78.89 22.81
CA HIS A 9 -18.39 77.79 22.29
C HIS A 9 -17.56 76.82 21.45
N ALA A 10 -16.56 77.31 20.70
CA ALA A 10 -15.68 76.49 19.87
C ALA A 10 -14.68 75.66 20.69
N THR A 11 -14.20 76.15 21.83
CA THR A 11 -13.25 75.40 22.69
C THR A 11 -13.90 74.25 23.43
N ASN A 12 -15.17 74.38 23.83
CA ASN A 12 -15.92 73.31 24.49
C ASN A 12 -16.39 72.20 23.52
N GLU A 13 -16.69 72.56 22.26
CA GLU A 13 -17.07 71.59 21.23
C GLU A 13 -15.87 70.74 20.78
N VAL A 14 -14.68 71.36 20.65
CA VAL A 14 -13.43 70.65 20.30
C VAL A 14 -12.96 69.71 21.42
N ALA A 15 -13.14 70.08 22.69
CA ALA A 15 -12.80 69.22 23.85
C ALA A 15 -13.75 68.01 23.99
N THR A 16 -15.01 68.16 23.58
CA THR A 16 -16.02 67.08 23.58
C THR A 16 -15.77 66.10 22.43
N ILE A 17 -15.36 66.60 21.25
CA ILE A 17 -15.03 65.74 20.09
C ILE A 17 -13.76 64.92 20.34
N THR A 18 -12.71 65.51 20.94
CA THR A 18 -11.46 64.79 21.24
C THR A 18 -11.62 63.74 22.34
N SER A 19 -12.47 63.96 23.35
CA SER A 19 -12.75 62.95 24.38
C SER A 19 -13.62 61.79 23.88
N SER A 20 -14.57 62.06 22.98
CA SER A 20 -15.36 61.04 22.28
C SER A 20 -14.49 60.15 21.39
N GLU A 21 -13.64 60.73 20.53
CA GLU A 21 -12.75 59.94 19.65
C GLU A 21 -11.70 59.12 20.41
N THR A 22 -11.23 59.63 21.54
CA THR A 22 -10.27 58.90 22.40
C THR A 22 -10.96 57.72 23.11
N GLY A 23 -12.22 57.89 23.55
CA GLY A 23 -13.02 56.80 24.12
C GLY A 23 -13.33 55.68 23.12
N THR A 24 -13.63 56.03 21.86
CA THR A 24 -13.89 55.04 20.80
C THR A 24 -12.63 54.26 20.43
N LYS A 25 -11.45 54.91 20.34
CA LYS A 25 -10.17 54.25 20.05
C LYS A 25 -9.68 53.34 21.18
N LEU A 26 -9.99 53.66 22.44
CA LEU A 26 -9.68 52.79 23.59
C LEU A 26 -10.58 51.55 23.62
N ASN A 27 -11.85 51.67 23.23
CA ASN A 27 -12.78 50.54 23.14
C ASN A 27 -12.42 49.58 21.98
N GLU A 28 -12.06 50.11 20.81
CA GLU A 28 -11.55 49.33 19.67
C GLU A 28 -10.24 48.61 19.98
N SER A 29 -9.30 49.26 20.68
CA SER A 29 -8.05 48.61 21.12
C SER A 29 -8.30 47.45 22.09
N SER A 30 -9.26 47.59 23.01
CA SER A 30 -9.65 46.52 23.94
C SER A 30 -10.35 45.35 23.24
N GLY A 31 -11.19 45.64 22.22
CA GLY A 31 -11.85 44.62 21.40
C GLY A 31 -10.86 43.87 20.51
N ILE A 32 -9.86 44.56 19.96
CA ILE A 32 -8.79 43.94 19.17
C ILE A 32 -7.88 43.07 20.06
N THR A 33 -7.53 43.53 21.26
CA THR A 33 -6.75 42.70 22.19
C THR A 33 -7.52 41.50 22.73
N SER A 34 -8.82 41.64 23.00
CA SER A 34 -9.68 40.51 23.40
C SER A 34 -9.86 39.49 22.26
N GLY A 35 -10.12 39.95 21.03
CA GLY A 35 -10.25 39.07 19.87
C GLY A 35 -8.92 38.39 19.50
N MET A 36 -7.78 39.07 19.69
CA MET A 36 -6.46 38.49 19.44
C MET A 36 -6.04 37.48 20.53
N GLN A 37 -6.56 37.62 21.75
CA GLN A 37 -6.41 36.64 22.82
C GLN A 37 -7.27 35.40 22.54
N GLU A 38 -8.53 35.58 22.15
CA GLU A 38 -9.45 34.49 21.79
C GLU A 38 -8.95 33.69 20.58
N VAL A 39 -8.44 34.36 19.54
CA VAL A 39 -7.82 33.69 18.38
C VAL A 39 -6.54 32.95 18.77
N ARG A 40 -5.76 33.44 19.74
CA ARG A 40 -4.57 32.73 20.25
C ARG A 40 -4.93 31.52 21.08
N ASP A 41 -5.97 31.62 21.90
CA ASP A 41 -6.43 30.51 22.75
C ASP A 41 -7.09 29.41 21.90
N VAL A 42 -7.88 29.76 20.87
CA VAL A 42 -8.44 28.79 19.91
C VAL A 42 -7.33 28.08 19.13
N ASN A 43 -6.37 28.83 18.56
CA ASN A 43 -5.23 28.22 17.87
C ASN A 43 -4.33 27.41 18.82
N GLY A 44 -4.19 27.83 20.08
CA GLY A 44 -3.41 27.12 21.10
C GLY A 44 -4.03 25.78 21.47
N VAL A 45 -5.36 25.74 21.67
CA VAL A 45 -6.11 24.52 21.94
C VAL A 45 -6.08 23.59 20.72
N ASP A 46 -6.21 24.11 19.50
CA ASP A 46 -6.12 23.29 18.28
C ASP A 46 -4.71 22.75 18.03
N LEU A 47 -3.66 23.52 18.36
CA LEU A 47 -2.26 23.08 18.27
C LEU A 47 -1.91 22.07 19.37
N GLU A 48 -2.39 22.25 20.59
CA GLU A 48 -2.15 21.32 21.70
C GLU A 48 -2.93 20.02 21.50
N LYS A 49 -4.15 20.09 20.96
CA LYS A 49 -4.95 18.93 20.57
C LYS A 49 -4.41 18.21 19.33
N ALA A 50 -3.89 18.95 18.34
CA ALA A 50 -3.18 18.37 17.19
C ALA A 50 -1.88 17.69 17.63
N LYS A 51 -1.16 18.26 18.60
CA LYS A 51 0.06 17.69 19.17
C LYS A 51 -0.23 16.47 20.05
N ASP A 52 -1.32 16.49 20.83
CA ASP A 52 -1.81 15.35 21.60
C ASP A 52 -2.37 14.22 20.72
N GLU A 53 -2.84 14.53 19.50
CA GLU A 53 -3.24 13.53 18.50
C GLU A 53 -2.02 12.94 17.75
N ASP A 54 -0.97 13.74 17.53
CA ASP A 54 0.31 13.29 16.92
C ASP A 54 1.14 12.43 17.90
N ASP A 55 1.23 12.82 19.18
CA ASP A 55 1.97 12.09 20.23
C ASP A 55 1.30 10.75 20.64
N LYS A 56 0.01 10.55 20.34
CA LYS A 56 -0.71 9.29 20.66
C LYS A 56 -0.50 8.16 19.65
N ALA A 57 0.19 8.41 18.54
CA ALA A 57 0.35 7.43 17.45
C ALA A 57 1.79 6.98 17.19
N GLU A 58 2.78 7.38 18.01
CA GLU A 58 4.13 6.83 17.87
C GLU A 58 4.20 5.43 18.50
N MET A 59 4.32 4.41 17.66
CA MET A 59 4.62 3.06 18.11
C MET A 59 5.94 3.07 18.91
N THR A 60 5.91 2.55 20.13
CA THR A 60 7.13 2.41 20.93
C THR A 60 8.16 1.54 20.17
N LYS A 61 9.45 1.83 20.34
CA LYS A 61 10.54 1.09 19.68
C LYS A 61 10.40 -0.43 19.82
N THR A 62 9.95 -0.90 20.98
CA THR A 62 9.66 -2.32 21.24
C THR A 62 8.49 -2.86 20.40
N GLN A 63 7.41 -2.10 20.23
CA GLN A 63 6.29 -2.49 19.37
C GLN A 63 6.71 -2.56 17.89
N VAL A 64 7.52 -1.60 17.42
CA VAL A 64 8.05 -1.62 16.05
C VAL A 64 8.94 -2.85 15.84
N ILE A 65 9.85 -3.14 16.78
CA ILE A 65 10.70 -4.33 16.73
C ILE A 65 9.86 -5.61 16.74
N LEU A 66 8.85 -5.71 17.61
CA LEU A 66 7.97 -6.90 17.66
C LEU A 66 7.19 -7.10 16.37
N VAL A 67 6.68 -6.02 15.76
CA VAL A 67 6.02 -6.09 14.45
C VAL A 67 6.99 -6.52 13.37
N PHE A 68 8.21 -5.97 13.36
CA PHE A 68 9.26 -6.33 12.41
C PHE A 68 9.65 -7.81 12.53
N VAL A 69 9.84 -8.31 13.75
CA VAL A 69 10.11 -9.73 14.00
C VAL A 69 8.96 -10.61 13.51
N GLY A 70 7.72 -10.21 13.75
CA GLY A 70 6.54 -10.94 13.25
C GLY A 70 6.47 -11.01 11.72
N LEU A 71 6.76 -9.89 11.04
CA LEU A 71 6.84 -9.84 9.57
C LEU A 71 7.94 -10.75 9.02
N CYS A 72 9.15 -10.67 9.60
CA CYS A 72 10.28 -11.52 9.24
C CYS A 72 9.96 -13.00 9.46
N PHE A 73 9.28 -13.34 10.55
CA PHE A 73 8.89 -14.72 10.85
C PHE A 73 7.86 -15.24 9.84
N GLY A 74 6.87 -14.43 9.46
CA GLY A 74 5.92 -14.80 8.40
C GLY A 74 6.61 -15.06 7.06
N MET A 75 7.54 -14.18 6.65
CA MET A 75 8.35 -14.39 5.45
C MET A 75 9.20 -15.65 5.53
N PHE A 76 9.82 -15.89 6.68
CA PHE A 76 10.63 -17.07 6.92
C PHE A 76 9.81 -18.35 6.75
N LEU A 77 8.61 -18.41 7.34
CA LEU A 77 7.72 -19.56 7.18
C LEU A 77 7.31 -19.77 5.72
N ALA A 78 6.99 -18.71 4.98
CA ALA A 78 6.67 -18.80 3.55
C ALA A 78 7.85 -19.30 2.70
N ALA A 79 9.06 -18.82 2.98
CA ALA A 79 10.28 -19.27 2.29
C ALA A 79 10.67 -20.71 2.68
N LEU A 80 10.47 -21.08 3.95
CA LEU A 80 10.74 -22.41 4.47
C LEU A 80 9.80 -23.46 3.85
N ASP A 81 8.51 -23.17 3.67
CA ASP A 81 7.59 -24.06 2.96
C ASP A 81 8.06 -24.33 1.53
N GLN A 82 8.42 -23.28 0.78
CA GLN A 82 8.92 -23.42 -0.59
C GLN A 82 10.17 -24.30 -0.68
N THR A 83 11.10 -24.12 0.26
CA THR A 83 12.33 -24.92 0.29
C THR A 83 12.09 -26.36 0.73
N ILE A 84 11.24 -26.61 1.73
CA ILE A 84 10.86 -27.97 2.14
C ILE A 84 10.24 -28.70 0.96
N VAL A 85 9.22 -28.12 0.33
CA VAL A 85 8.51 -28.74 -0.80
C VAL A 85 9.50 -29.09 -1.92
N ALA A 86 10.37 -28.17 -2.31
CA ALA A 86 11.37 -28.42 -3.34
C ALA A 86 12.27 -29.63 -3.05
N THR A 87 12.62 -29.86 -1.78
CA THR A 87 13.45 -31.01 -1.37
C THR A 87 12.69 -32.34 -1.31
N VAL A 88 11.39 -32.32 -0.99
CA VAL A 88 10.59 -33.55 -0.84
C VAL A 88 9.85 -33.96 -2.11
N VAL A 89 9.69 -33.05 -3.08
CA VAL A 89 9.01 -33.29 -4.36
C VAL A 89 9.45 -34.59 -5.06
N PRO A 90 10.76 -34.89 -5.22
CA PRO A 90 11.18 -36.14 -5.87
C PRO A 90 10.73 -37.39 -5.10
N LYS A 91 10.64 -37.31 -3.77
CA LYS A 91 10.21 -38.42 -2.92
C LYS A 91 8.70 -38.62 -2.97
N ILE A 92 7.94 -37.53 -2.90
CA ILE A 92 6.48 -37.53 -3.10
C ILE A 92 6.13 -38.16 -4.46
N ALA A 93 6.85 -37.80 -5.51
CA ALA A 93 6.66 -38.34 -6.85
C ALA A 93 6.86 -39.85 -6.92
N PHE A 94 7.88 -40.36 -6.23
CA PHE A 94 8.18 -41.79 -6.16
C PHE A 94 7.11 -42.56 -5.37
N ASP A 95 6.69 -42.02 -4.22
CA ASP A 95 5.71 -42.69 -3.34
C ASP A 95 4.31 -42.77 -3.97
N PHE A 96 3.87 -41.70 -4.64
CA PHE A 96 2.58 -41.68 -5.35
C PHE A 96 2.61 -42.30 -6.74
N LYS A 97 3.81 -42.58 -7.29
CA LYS A 97 4.02 -43.12 -8.64
C LYS A 97 3.36 -42.28 -9.76
N ASP A 98 3.24 -40.97 -9.54
CA ASP A 98 2.56 -40.03 -10.43
C ASP A 98 3.58 -38.95 -10.86
N LEU A 99 4.41 -39.31 -11.84
CA LEU A 99 5.50 -38.46 -12.31
C LEU A 99 5.02 -37.29 -13.19
N ASP A 100 3.86 -37.46 -13.83
CA ASP A 100 3.31 -36.48 -14.77
C ASP A 100 2.87 -35.20 -14.05
N ARG A 101 2.48 -35.32 -12.78
CA ARG A 101 1.96 -34.20 -11.97
C ARG A 101 2.99 -33.53 -11.06
N ILE A 102 4.26 -33.94 -11.13
CA ILE A 102 5.34 -33.38 -10.28
C ILE A 102 5.46 -31.86 -10.44
N ALA A 103 5.44 -31.39 -11.68
CA ALA A 103 5.60 -29.96 -11.98
C ALA A 103 4.52 -29.12 -11.28
N TRP A 104 3.29 -29.64 -11.21
CA TRP A 104 2.15 -28.95 -10.61
C TRP A 104 2.26 -28.69 -9.11
N ILE A 105 3.11 -29.43 -8.38
CA ILE A 105 3.31 -29.22 -6.94
C ILE A 105 3.89 -27.82 -6.68
N GLY A 106 4.92 -27.44 -7.43
CA GLY A 106 5.54 -26.10 -7.33
C GLY A 106 4.76 -25.04 -8.08
N THR A 107 4.32 -25.36 -9.31
CA THR A 107 3.64 -24.40 -10.19
C THR A 107 2.32 -23.90 -9.60
N SER A 108 1.53 -24.75 -8.93
CA SER A 108 0.24 -24.34 -8.34
C SER A 108 0.38 -23.26 -7.27
N TYR A 109 1.41 -23.35 -6.43
CA TYR A 109 1.73 -22.31 -5.46
C TYR A 109 2.14 -21.02 -6.17
N LEU A 110 3.07 -21.08 -7.13
CA LEU A 110 3.56 -19.89 -7.82
C LEU A 110 2.45 -19.17 -8.59
N LEU A 111 1.59 -19.92 -9.29
CA LEU A 111 0.46 -19.38 -10.03
C LEU A 111 -0.50 -18.61 -9.11
N THR A 112 -0.83 -19.18 -7.95
CA THR A 112 -1.72 -18.53 -6.99
C THR A 112 -1.05 -17.35 -6.29
N VAL A 113 0.23 -17.46 -5.91
CA VAL A 113 1.01 -16.34 -5.35
C VAL A 113 0.95 -15.14 -6.30
N SER A 114 1.23 -15.34 -7.58
CA SER A 114 1.31 -14.26 -8.56
C SER A 114 -0.06 -13.71 -8.94
N ALA A 115 -1.09 -14.55 -8.99
CA ALA A 115 -2.45 -14.13 -9.30
C ALA A 115 -3.08 -13.29 -8.18
N PHE A 116 -2.83 -13.64 -6.92
CA PHE A 116 -3.46 -12.97 -5.78
C PHE A 116 -2.63 -11.81 -5.22
N GLN A 117 -1.35 -11.67 -5.59
CA GLN A 117 -0.49 -10.59 -5.10
C GLN A 117 -1.10 -9.18 -5.26
N PRO A 118 -1.69 -8.79 -6.42
CA PRO A 118 -2.32 -7.47 -6.58
C PRO A 118 -3.58 -7.31 -5.71
N THR A 119 -4.31 -8.40 -5.50
CA THR A 119 -5.54 -8.43 -4.70
C THR A 119 -5.24 -8.01 -3.26
N TYR A 120 -4.13 -8.51 -2.69
CA TYR A 120 -3.69 -8.12 -1.35
C TYR A 120 -3.38 -6.63 -1.22
N GLY A 121 -2.86 -5.98 -2.29
CA GLY A 121 -2.62 -4.53 -2.30
C GLY A 121 -3.90 -3.75 -1.97
N LYS A 122 -4.96 -3.95 -2.75
CA LYS A 122 -6.28 -3.33 -2.50
C LYS A 122 -6.91 -3.72 -1.17
N LEU A 123 -6.81 -5.00 -0.78
CA LEU A 123 -7.30 -5.42 0.54
C LEU A 123 -6.61 -4.66 1.66
N SER A 124 -5.31 -4.39 1.54
CA SER A 124 -4.56 -3.64 2.55
C SER A 124 -4.91 -2.16 2.64
N ASP A 125 -5.33 -1.55 1.54
CA ASP A 125 -5.80 -0.16 1.52
C ASP A 125 -7.19 -0.04 2.18
N ILE A 126 -8.03 -1.07 2.05
CA ILE A 126 -9.40 -1.09 2.59
C ILE A 126 -9.43 -1.50 4.07
N PHE A 127 -8.80 -2.62 4.41
CA PHE A 127 -8.86 -3.24 5.74
C PHE A 127 -7.68 -2.86 6.64
N GLY A 128 -6.69 -2.15 6.08
CA GLY A 128 -5.42 -1.89 6.73
C GLY A 128 -4.44 -3.05 6.57
N ARG A 129 -3.15 -2.71 6.62
CA ARG A 129 -2.03 -3.65 6.44
C ARG A 129 -2.01 -4.78 7.48
N LYS A 130 -2.33 -4.48 8.75
CA LYS A 130 -2.28 -5.46 9.85
C LYS A 130 -3.24 -6.63 9.66
N ILE A 131 -4.54 -6.35 9.42
CA ILE A 131 -5.56 -7.39 9.29
C ILE A 131 -5.31 -8.22 8.03
N THR A 132 -4.97 -7.54 6.93
CA THR A 132 -4.67 -8.17 5.65
C THR A 132 -3.50 -9.15 5.77
N PHE A 133 -2.44 -8.78 6.49
CA PHE A 133 -1.30 -9.65 6.74
C PHE A 133 -1.67 -10.86 7.63
N LEU A 134 -2.49 -10.68 8.67
CA LEU A 134 -2.94 -11.78 9.52
C LEU A 134 -3.82 -12.79 8.76
N ILE A 135 -4.72 -12.31 7.89
CA ILE A 135 -5.54 -13.18 7.04
C ILE A 135 -4.65 -13.98 6.07
N ALA A 136 -3.64 -13.35 5.49
CA ALA A 136 -2.69 -14.01 4.60
C ALA A 136 -1.95 -15.16 5.31
N ILE A 137 -1.48 -14.93 6.54
CA ILE A 137 -0.86 -15.97 7.37
C ILE A 137 -1.84 -17.11 7.66
N LEU A 138 -3.07 -16.80 8.07
CA LEU A 138 -4.06 -17.84 8.37
C LEU A 138 -4.35 -18.74 7.16
N ILE A 139 -4.51 -18.15 5.97
CA ILE A 139 -4.73 -18.91 4.73
C ILE A 139 -3.51 -19.78 4.40
N PHE A 140 -2.31 -19.21 4.55
CA PHE A 140 -1.06 -19.94 4.32
C PHE A 140 -0.91 -21.13 5.25
N GLU A 141 -1.15 -20.95 6.56
CA GLU A 141 -1.08 -22.02 7.56
C GLU A 141 -2.10 -23.13 7.29
N ILE A 142 -3.33 -22.79 6.91
CA ILE A 142 -4.35 -23.77 6.53
C ILE A 142 -3.87 -24.58 5.32
N GLY A 143 -3.34 -23.93 4.29
CA GLY A 143 -2.80 -24.62 3.12
C GLY A 143 -1.63 -25.54 3.46
N SER A 144 -0.71 -25.09 4.31
CA SER A 144 0.43 -25.89 4.79
C SER A 144 -0.02 -27.10 5.62
N LEU A 145 -1.02 -26.94 6.50
CA LEU A 145 -1.63 -28.04 7.24
C LEU A 145 -2.27 -29.07 6.31
N LEU A 146 -3.01 -28.61 5.29
CA LEU A 146 -3.62 -29.49 4.29
C LEU A 146 -2.58 -30.23 3.45
N CYS A 147 -1.38 -29.67 3.24
CA CYS A 147 -0.25 -30.38 2.64
C CYS A 147 0.25 -31.51 3.54
N GLY A 148 0.38 -31.26 4.85
CA GLY A 148 0.81 -32.28 5.82
C GLY A 148 -0.17 -33.45 5.97
N LEU A 149 -1.47 -33.20 5.78
CA LEU A 149 -2.54 -34.21 5.87
C LEU A 149 -2.88 -34.88 4.52
N SER A 150 -2.15 -34.53 3.46
CA SER A 150 -2.48 -34.96 2.11
C SER A 150 -2.21 -36.45 1.89
N ASN A 151 -3.15 -37.14 1.25
CA ASN A 151 -3.05 -38.59 0.95
C ASN A 151 -3.04 -38.86 -0.56
N SER A 152 -2.98 -37.83 -1.40
CA SER A 152 -2.93 -37.98 -2.85
C SER A 152 -2.20 -36.81 -3.51
N MET A 153 -1.66 -37.05 -4.71
CA MET A 153 -0.98 -36.03 -5.52
C MET A 153 -1.87 -34.81 -5.78
N THR A 154 -3.15 -35.04 -6.11
CA THR A 154 -4.09 -33.94 -6.39
C THR A 154 -4.39 -33.13 -5.13
N MET A 155 -4.48 -33.78 -3.96
CA MET A 155 -4.68 -33.08 -2.70
C MET A 155 -3.48 -32.18 -2.37
N ILE A 156 -2.24 -32.64 -2.59
CA ILE A 156 -1.04 -31.81 -2.43
C ILE A 156 -1.12 -30.56 -3.31
N ILE A 157 -1.45 -30.73 -4.59
CA ILE A 157 -1.53 -29.62 -5.55
C ILE A 157 -2.59 -28.59 -5.12
N ILE A 158 -3.78 -29.05 -4.70
CA ILE A 158 -4.84 -28.16 -4.23
C ILE A 158 -4.42 -27.43 -2.94
N SER A 159 -3.86 -28.14 -1.98
CA SER A 159 -3.35 -27.55 -0.74
C SER A 159 -2.25 -26.51 -1.01
N ARG A 160 -1.41 -26.75 -2.03
CA ARG A 160 -0.37 -25.81 -2.47
C ARG A 160 -0.93 -24.57 -3.12
N ALA A 161 -1.99 -24.70 -3.91
CA ALA A 161 -2.73 -23.56 -4.42
C ALA A 161 -3.33 -22.73 -3.28
N VAL A 162 -3.94 -23.35 -2.27
CA VAL A 162 -4.49 -22.64 -1.09
C VAL A 162 -3.40 -21.89 -0.34
N ALA A 163 -2.27 -22.55 -0.08
CA ALA A 163 -1.16 -21.90 0.60
C ALA A 163 -0.54 -20.76 -0.23
N GLY A 164 -0.47 -20.88 -1.56
CA GLY A 164 0.01 -19.81 -2.44
C GLY A 164 -0.88 -18.57 -2.44
N VAL A 165 -2.20 -18.72 -2.24
CA VAL A 165 -3.08 -17.57 -1.98
C VAL A 165 -2.57 -16.79 -0.77
N GLY A 166 -2.36 -17.44 0.38
CA GLY A 166 -1.80 -16.78 1.57
C GLY A 166 -0.37 -16.25 1.38
N GLY A 167 0.45 -17.00 0.63
CA GLY A 167 1.84 -16.64 0.30
C GLY A 167 1.95 -15.33 -0.47
N GLY A 168 0.97 -15.00 -1.34
CA GLY A 168 0.95 -13.75 -2.11
C GLY A 168 0.94 -12.51 -1.21
N GLY A 169 0.12 -12.53 -0.16
CA GLY A 169 0.07 -11.46 0.83
C GLY A 169 1.34 -11.40 1.68
N ILE A 170 1.82 -12.55 2.17
CA ILE A 170 3.02 -12.61 3.03
C ILE A 170 4.26 -12.08 2.29
N MET A 171 4.49 -12.55 1.06
CA MET A 171 5.65 -12.15 0.26
C MET A 171 5.55 -10.69 -0.16
N GLY A 172 4.37 -10.24 -0.60
CA GLY A 172 4.14 -8.85 -1.00
C GLY A 172 4.42 -7.85 0.13
N PHE A 173 3.82 -8.05 1.30
CA PHE A 173 4.03 -7.14 2.44
C PHE A 173 5.39 -7.32 3.10
N GLY A 174 5.83 -8.57 3.25
CA GLY A 174 7.08 -8.89 3.92
C GLY A 174 8.27 -8.27 3.19
N VAL A 175 8.38 -8.50 1.87
CA VAL A 175 9.50 -7.96 1.08
C VAL A 175 9.51 -6.43 1.14
N ALA A 176 8.36 -5.78 0.92
CA ALA A 176 8.27 -4.32 0.96
C ALA A 176 8.65 -3.74 2.35
N SER A 177 8.20 -4.38 3.43
CA SER A 177 8.38 -3.87 4.79
C SER A 177 9.75 -4.18 5.39
N VAL A 178 10.42 -5.24 4.94
CA VAL A 178 11.74 -5.64 5.45
C VAL A 178 12.85 -5.00 4.62
N VAL A 179 12.76 -5.06 3.29
CA VAL A 179 13.83 -4.58 2.41
C VAL A 179 13.99 -3.06 2.48
N GLY A 180 12.89 -2.31 2.57
CA GLY A 180 12.93 -0.85 2.62
C GLY A 180 13.75 -0.29 3.80
N PRO A 181 13.39 -0.59 5.06
CA PRO A 181 14.12 -0.10 6.23
C PRO A 181 15.55 -0.66 6.33
N VAL A 182 15.76 -1.94 5.98
CA VAL A 182 17.08 -2.58 6.07
C VAL A 182 18.06 -1.98 5.07
N LEU A 183 17.64 -1.78 3.82
CA LEU A 183 18.48 -1.09 2.83
C LEU A 183 18.70 0.38 3.21
N GLY A 184 17.64 1.06 3.69
CA GLY A 184 17.74 2.44 4.16
C GLY A 184 18.79 2.61 5.27
N GLY A 185 18.79 1.74 6.27
CA GLY A 185 19.78 1.74 7.36
C GLY A 185 21.18 1.31 6.90
N ALA A 186 21.29 0.27 6.08
CA ALA A 186 22.59 -0.21 5.58
C ALA A 186 23.32 0.84 4.72
N PHE A 187 22.59 1.68 3.99
CA PHE A 187 23.20 2.80 3.27
C PHE A 187 23.56 3.98 4.19
N ALA A 188 22.89 4.12 5.34
CA ALA A 188 23.18 5.18 6.31
C ALA A 188 24.44 4.90 7.16
N ASP A 189 24.69 3.62 7.50
CA ASP A 189 25.73 3.25 8.49
C ASP A 189 27.10 2.90 7.90
N ASN A 190 27.23 2.74 6.57
CA ASN A 190 28.47 2.29 5.94
C ASN A 190 29.43 3.44 5.58
N GLU A 191 30.48 3.64 6.39
CA GLU A 191 31.53 4.66 6.18
C GLU A 191 32.32 4.49 4.86
N LYS A 192 32.36 3.29 4.28
CA LYS A 192 33.04 3.00 3.00
C LYS A 192 32.22 3.38 1.76
N ILE A 193 30.90 3.50 1.92
CA ILE A 193 30.05 3.99 0.84
C ILE A 193 30.33 5.47 0.72
N THR A 194 31.12 5.83 -0.29
CA THR A 194 31.42 7.24 -0.54
C THR A 194 30.11 7.96 -0.86
N TRP A 195 29.91 9.16 -0.33
CA TRP A 195 28.76 10.02 -0.63
C TRP A 195 28.45 10.13 -2.14
N ARG A 196 29.46 9.94 -2.99
CA ARG A 196 29.37 9.88 -4.46
C ARG A 196 28.61 8.67 -4.98
N PHE A 197 28.81 7.48 -4.41
CA PHE A 197 28.03 6.29 -4.80
C PHE A 197 26.56 6.45 -4.39
N GLN A 198 26.30 7.03 -3.22
CA GLN A 198 24.94 7.37 -2.79
C GLN A 198 24.30 8.44 -3.69
N LEU A 199 25.11 9.38 -4.19
CA LEU A 199 24.68 10.41 -5.15
C LEU A 199 24.42 9.82 -6.54
N ASP A 200 25.28 8.94 -7.04
CA ASP A 200 25.12 8.26 -8.33
C ASP A 200 23.92 7.31 -8.31
N LEU A 201 23.70 6.63 -7.18
CA LEU A 201 22.51 5.84 -6.91
C LEU A 201 21.26 6.73 -6.81
N HIS A 202 21.35 7.91 -6.16
CA HIS A 202 20.28 8.90 -6.17
C HIS A 202 20.02 9.45 -7.57
N ILE A 203 21.04 9.66 -8.41
CA ILE A 203 20.88 10.11 -9.80
C ILE A 203 20.25 9.00 -10.65
N PHE A 204 20.61 7.74 -10.41
CA PHE A 204 19.99 6.57 -11.03
C PHE A 204 18.50 6.47 -10.63
N PHE A 205 18.20 6.53 -9.33
CA PHE A 205 16.83 6.56 -8.81
C PHE A 205 16.09 7.83 -9.19
N PHE A 206 16.76 8.95 -9.40
CA PHE A 206 16.15 10.19 -9.86
C PHE A 206 15.80 10.10 -11.34
N LYS A 207 16.60 9.42 -12.18
CA LYS A 207 16.26 9.18 -13.59
C LYS A 207 15.06 8.25 -13.73
N PHE A 208 15.05 7.13 -13.00
CA PHE A 208 13.91 6.22 -12.99
C PHE A 208 12.70 6.82 -12.26
N GLY A 209 12.94 7.46 -11.12
CA GLY A 209 11.94 8.10 -10.29
C GLY A 209 11.33 9.33 -10.95
N ALA A 210 12.06 10.11 -11.74
CA ALA A 210 11.49 11.20 -12.53
C ALA A 210 10.56 10.65 -13.62
N ILE A 211 10.90 9.53 -14.26
CA ILE A 211 9.98 8.86 -15.19
C ILE A 211 8.73 8.39 -14.44
N THR A 212 8.89 7.72 -13.30
CA THR A 212 7.77 7.28 -12.46
C THR A 212 6.91 8.45 -11.96
N ILE A 213 7.52 9.56 -11.52
CA ILE A 213 6.83 10.76 -11.04
C ILE A 213 6.17 11.51 -12.19
N ILE A 214 6.77 11.62 -13.36
CA ILE A 214 6.14 12.24 -14.53
C ILE A 214 4.93 11.41 -14.98
N VAL A 215 5.07 10.10 -15.05
CA VAL A 215 3.95 9.19 -15.33
C VAL A 215 2.89 9.29 -14.23
N SER A 216 3.30 9.33 -12.96
CA SER A 216 2.35 9.48 -11.84
C SER A 216 1.66 10.84 -11.85
N LEU A 217 2.35 11.95 -12.10
CA LEU A 217 1.73 13.28 -12.13
C LEU A 217 0.86 13.51 -13.36
N LEU A 218 1.18 12.87 -14.49
CA LEU A 218 0.37 12.96 -15.71
C LEU A 218 -0.88 12.06 -15.66
N PHE A 219 -0.84 10.95 -14.90
CA PHE A 219 -1.89 9.92 -14.98
C PHE A 219 -2.52 9.53 -13.63
N LEU A 220 -1.83 9.69 -12.50
CA LEU A 220 -2.26 9.24 -11.17
C LEU A 220 -3.12 10.29 -10.45
N HIS A 221 -4.43 10.26 -10.65
CA HIS A 221 -5.38 11.00 -9.83
C HIS A 221 -5.89 10.11 -8.69
N ILE A 222 -5.25 10.19 -7.52
CA ILE A 222 -5.66 9.40 -6.35
C ILE A 222 -6.93 10.00 -5.73
N HIS A 223 -8.07 9.31 -5.88
CA HIS A 223 -9.27 9.57 -5.06
C HIS A 223 -9.20 8.76 -3.77
N GLN A 224 -9.23 9.42 -2.61
CA GLN A 224 -9.31 8.74 -1.32
C GLN A 224 -10.76 8.32 -1.04
N SER A 225 -11.04 7.02 -0.92
CA SER A 225 -12.40 6.52 -0.68
C SER A 225 -12.74 6.45 0.82
N THR A 226 -13.58 7.39 1.27
CA THR A 226 -14.28 7.33 2.55
C THR A 226 -15.63 6.63 2.35
N GLY A 227 -15.93 5.57 3.13
CA GLY A 227 -17.17 4.78 2.97
C GLY A 227 -17.29 3.59 3.93
N SER A 228 -18.50 3.01 4.04
CA SER A 228 -18.84 1.90 4.95
C SER A 228 -18.37 0.52 4.45
N PHE A 229 -18.25 -0.48 5.34
CA PHE A 229 -17.67 -1.82 5.09
C PHE A 229 -18.19 -2.52 3.83
N ARG A 230 -19.51 -2.51 3.61
CA ARG A 230 -20.13 -3.16 2.45
C ARG A 230 -19.99 -2.35 1.16
N GLU A 231 -19.97 -1.02 1.26
CA GLU A 231 -19.77 -0.14 0.11
C GLU A 231 -18.35 -0.26 -0.43
N LYS A 232 -17.34 -0.34 0.45
CA LYS A 232 -15.95 -0.57 0.02
C LYS A 232 -15.78 -1.92 -0.68
N LEU A 233 -16.46 -2.97 -0.22
CA LEU A 233 -16.36 -4.31 -0.82
C LEU A 233 -17.03 -4.42 -2.19
N VAL A 234 -18.15 -3.72 -2.39
CA VAL A 234 -18.87 -3.67 -3.68
C VAL A 234 -18.13 -2.78 -4.70
N ARG A 235 -17.33 -1.82 -4.24
CA ARG A 235 -16.53 -0.92 -5.09
C ARG A 235 -15.25 -1.56 -5.65
N ILE A 236 -14.80 -2.68 -5.08
CA ILE A 236 -13.66 -3.42 -5.64
C ILE A 236 -14.03 -3.89 -7.05
N ASP A 237 -13.19 -3.56 -8.04
CA ASP A 237 -13.26 -4.12 -9.38
C ASP A 237 -12.86 -5.61 -9.36
N TRP A 238 -13.78 -6.45 -8.88
CA TRP A 238 -13.62 -7.90 -8.84
C TRP A 238 -13.44 -8.48 -10.25
N LEU A 239 -14.03 -7.85 -11.27
CA LEU A 239 -13.92 -8.31 -12.65
C LEU A 239 -12.50 -8.05 -13.16
N GLY A 240 -11.98 -6.84 -13.00
CA GLY A 240 -10.59 -6.50 -13.34
C GLY A 240 -9.61 -7.38 -12.56
N THR A 241 -9.81 -7.55 -11.25
CA THR A 241 -8.99 -8.43 -10.39
C THR A 241 -8.97 -9.87 -10.91
N LEU A 242 -10.11 -10.39 -11.34
CA LEU A 242 -10.23 -11.74 -11.87
C LEU A 242 -9.58 -11.85 -13.25
N VAL A 243 -9.73 -10.84 -14.12
CA VAL A 243 -9.12 -10.83 -15.46
C VAL A 243 -7.59 -10.75 -15.37
N ILE A 244 -7.02 -9.91 -14.50
CA ILE A 244 -5.56 -9.84 -14.33
C ILE A 244 -5.02 -11.12 -13.69
N ALA A 245 -5.72 -11.68 -12.71
CA ALA A 245 -5.36 -12.97 -12.11
C ALA A 245 -5.37 -14.08 -13.17
N ALA A 246 -6.43 -14.19 -13.97
CA ALA A 246 -6.54 -15.17 -15.04
C ALA A 246 -5.46 -14.98 -16.11
N SER A 247 -5.21 -13.75 -16.55
CA SER A 247 -4.18 -13.43 -17.55
C SER A 247 -2.79 -13.81 -17.05
N THR A 248 -2.49 -13.48 -15.80
CA THR A 248 -1.23 -13.84 -15.13
C THR A 248 -1.06 -15.36 -15.06
N VAL A 249 -2.12 -16.09 -14.67
CA VAL A 249 -2.10 -17.56 -14.62
C VAL A 249 -1.84 -18.16 -16.00
N LEU A 250 -2.48 -17.66 -17.05
CA LEU A 250 -2.29 -18.18 -18.41
C LEU A 250 -0.88 -17.96 -18.94
N ILE A 251 -0.31 -16.76 -18.71
CA ILE A 251 1.07 -16.45 -19.11
C ILE A 251 2.05 -17.35 -18.34
N LEU A 252 1.90 -17.43 -17.01
CA LEU A 252 2.78 -18.24 -16.18
C LEU A 252 2.67 -19.73 -16.51
N LEU A 253 1.47 -20.23 -16.82
CA LEU A 253 1.28 -21.61 -17.23
C LEU A 253 1.99 -21.90 -18.56
N ALA A 254 1.89 -20.99 -19.52
CA ALA A 254 2.60 -21.10 -20.80
C ALA A 254 4.12 -21.08 -20.62
N LEU A 255 4.63 -20.22 -19.73
CA LEU A 255 6.06 -20.15 -19.42
C LEU A 255 6.56 -21.37 -18.64
N ASN A 256 5.73 -21.95 -17.78
CA ASN A 256 6.07 -23.13 -16.99
C ASN A 256 6.14 -24.40 -17.86
N TRP A 257 5.20 -24.52 -18.81
CA TRP A 257 5.10 -25.67 -19.71
C TRP A 257 5.95 -25.56 -20.97
N GLY A 258 6.22 -24.34 -21.44
CA GLY A 258 7.06 -24.08 -22.60
C GLY A 258 8.48 -24.61 -22.40
N GLY A 259 8.90 -25.55 -23.25
CA GLY A 259 10.22 -26.17 -23.20
C GLY A 259 10.36 -27.31 -22.19
N ASN A 260 9.40 -27.52 -21.28
CA ASN A 260 9.37 -28.63 -20.34
C ASN A 260 8.44 -29.75 -20.81
N GLU A 261 7.14 -29.43 -20.93
CA GLU A 261 6.10 -30.42 -21.25
C GLU A 261 5.64 -30.30 -22.71
N TYR A 262 5.63 -29.08 -23.24
CA TYR A 262 5.31 -28.80 -24.64
C TYR A 262 6.43 -27.98 -25.28
N ALA A 263 6.72 -28.24 -26.55
CA ALA A 263 7.64 -27.39 -27.31
C ALA A 263 7.11 -25.95 -27.38
N TRP A 264 8.00 -24.96 -27.40
CA TRP A 264 7.64 -23.55 -27.55
C TRP A 264 6.81 -23.25 -28.80
N ASN A 265 6.97 -24.05 -29.85
CA ASN A 265 6.19 -23.94 -31.09
C ASN A 265 4.84 -24.68 -31.04
N SER A 266 4.47 -25.25 -29.89
CA SER A 266 3.16 -25.89 -29.72
C SER A 266 2.06 -24.85 -29.79
N ALA A 267 1.00 -25.16 -30.54
CA ALA A 267 -0.19 -24.32 -30.65
C ALA A 267 -0.78 -23.97 -29.27
N LEU A 268 -0.73 -24.90 -28.31
CA LEU A 268 -1.23 -24.69 -26.96
C LEU A 268 -0.46 -23.58 -26.23
N ILE A 269 0.87 -23.59 -26.28
CA ILE A 269 1.72 -22.58 -25.61
C ILE A 269 1.52 -21.21 -26.25
N ILE A 270 1.49 -21.15 -27.58
CA ILE A 270 1.26 -19.91 -28.32
C ILE A 270 -0.13 -19.32 -28.01
N VAL A 271 -1.17 -20.15 -27.98
CA VAL A 271 -2.54 -19.72 -27.65
C VAL A 271 -2.63 -19.21 -26.21
N LEU A 272 -2.03 -19.91 -25.24
CA LEU A 272 -2.02 -19.45 -23.84
C LEU A 272 -1.32 -18.10 -23.68
N LEU A 273 -0.18 -17.89 -24.36
CA LEU A 273 0.52 -16.60 -24.37
C LEU A 273 -0.32 -15.50 -25.01
N ILE A 274 -0.92 -15.76 -26.17
CA ILE A 274 -1.74 -14.76 -26.87
C ILE A 274 -2.96 -14.39 -26.04
N ILE A 275 -3.71 -15.37 -25.50
CA ILE A 275 -4.88 -15.10 -24.67
C ILE A 275 -4.46 -14.36 -23.38
N GLY A 276 -3.35 -14.76 -22.76
CA GLY A 276 -2.84 -14.08 -21.57
C GLY A 276 -2.48 -12.62 -21.83
N VAL A 277 -1.80 -12.32 -22.94
CA VAL A 277 -1.47 -10.94 -23.34
C VAL A 277 -2.72 -10.15 -23.71
N ILE A 278 -3.66 -10.75 -24.46
CA ILE A 278 -4.95 -10.12 -24.77
C ILE A 278 -5.71 -9.81 -23.49
N GLY A 279 -5.76 -10.74 -22.55
CA GLY A 279 -6.39 -10.53 -21.24
C GLY A 279 -5.76 -9.40 -20.45
N PHE A 280 -4.43 -9.24 -20.52
CA PHE A 280 -3.72 -8.11 -19.92
C PHE A 280 -4.09 -6.77 -20.57
N ILE A 281 -4.21 -6.73 -21.90
CA ILE A 281 -4.66 -5.55 -22.66
C ILE A 281 -6.12 -5.24 -22.34
N LEU A 282 -6.96 -6.27 -22.25
CA LEU A 282 -8.39 -6.17 -21.98
C LEU A 282 -8.65 -5.75 -20.54
N PHE A 283 -7.81 -6.17 -19.60
CA PHE A 283 -7.77 -5.61 -18.25
C PHE A 283 -7.53 -4.10 -18.29
N GLY A 284 -6.50 -3.63 -19.00
CA GLY A 284 -6.27 -2.19 -19.15
C GLY A 284 -7.45 -1.45 -19.79
N PHE A 285 -8.19 -2.09 -20.70
CA PHE A 285 -9.40 -1.53 -21.29
C PHE A 285 -10.61 -1.51 -20.33
N VAL A 286 -10.83 -2.61 -19.60
CA VAL A 286 -11.92 -2.73 -18.62
C VAL A 286 -11.69 -1.76 -17.46
N GLU A 287 -10.46 -1.67 -16.99
CA GLU A 287 -10.05 -0.73 -15.96
C GLU A 287 -10.23 0.72 -16.41
N SER A 288 -9.86 1.06 -17.64
CA SER A 288 -9.99 2.43 -18.18
C SER A 288 -11.41 2.87 -18.52
N HIS A 289 -12.39 1.97 -18.62
CA HIS A 289 -13.76 2.32 -19.01
C HIS A 289 -14.86 1.93 -18.02
N PHE A 290 -14.63 0.96 -17.11
CA PHE A 290 -15.68 0.42 -16.25
C PHE A 290 -15.36 0.47 -14.75
N ALA A 291 -14.11 0.62 -14.34
CA ALA A 291 -13.75 0.61 -12.93
C ALA A 291 -14.07 1.95 -12.24
N LEU A 292 -14.96 1.92 -11.23
CA LEU A 292 -15.24 3.05 -10.34
C LEU A 292 -14.07 3.35 -9.38
N GLU A 293 -13.27 2.32 -9.02
CA GLU A 293 -12.02 2.41 -8.27
C GLU A 293 -10.98 1.47 -8.92
N PRO A 294 -10.10 1.96 -9.82
CA PRO A 294 -9.14 1.14 -10.57
C PRO A 294 -8.10 0.46 -9.66
N LEU A 295 -7.53 -0.65 -10.11
CA LEU A 295 -6.58 -1.52 -9.39
C LEU A 295 -5.13 -1.06 -9.56
N ALA A 296 -4.81 -0.59 -10.75
CA ALA A 296 -3.70 0.28 -11.05
C ALA A 296 -4.27 1.70 -11.21
N PRO A 297 -3.93 2.64 -10.32
CA PRO A 297 -4.34 4.04 -10.48
C PRO A 297 -3.79 4.69 -11.75
#